data_AF-A0AAU8L5W3-F1
#
_entry.id   AF-A0AAU8L5W3-F1
#
_cell.length_a   1.000
_cell.length_b   1.000
_cell.length_c   1.000
_cell.angle_alpha   90.00
_cell.angle_beta   90.00
_cell.angle_gamma   90.00
#
_symmetry.space_group_name_H-M   'P 1'
#
loop_
_entity.id
_entity.type
_entity.pdbx_description
1 polymer ?
#
loop_
_entity_poly.entity_id
_entity_poly.type
_entity_poly.pdbx_seq_one_letter_code
_entity_poly.pdbx_strand_id
1 'polypeptide(L)'
;MKRLFFVLACTTALFAHPVSYTINLKVAYDDARQSVTVECESDSRNKCGLHDFRLINAHGDVLTTASFPFMKESTSVSCPSKPAKMIFYLRQIPEHTYEVIFD
;
A
#
# COMPACT_ATOMS: atom_id res chain seq x y z
N MET A 1 2.86 -21.41 -43.62
CA MET A 1 3.30 -21.67 -42.22
C MET A 1 3.36 -20.42 -41.34
N LYS A 2 3.81 -19.24 -41.82
CA LYS A 2 3.86 -18.00 -41.00
C LYS A 2 2.52 -17.53 -40.41
N ARG A 3 1.39 -17.82 -41.05
CA ARG A 3 0.04 -17.42 -40.58
C ARG A 3 -0.42 -18.16 -39.32
N LEU A 4 0.10 -19.37 -39.06
CA LEU A 4 -0.30 -20.17 -37.90
C LEU A 4 0.30 -19.62 -36.58
N PHE A 5 1.51 -19.04 -36.66
CA PHE A 5 2.19 -18.44 -35.51
C PHE A 5 1.46 -17.19 -34.98
N PHE A 6 0.86 -16.39 -35.86
CA PHE A 6 0.10 -15.20 -35.47
C PHE A 6 -1.16 -15.56 -34.69
N VAL A 7 -1.86 -16.64 -35.09
CA VAL A 7 -3.05 -17.11 -34.37
C VAL A 7 -2.69 -17.63 -32.98
N LEU A 8 -1.59 -18.37 -32.86
CA LEU A 8 -1.13 -18.90 -31.57
C LEU A 8 -0.69 -17.80 -30.59
N ALA A 9 -0.05 -16.73 -31.10
CA ALA A 9 0.37 -15.58 -30.30
C ALA A 9 -0.81 -14.72 -29.82
N CYS A 10 -1.91 -14.62 -30.59
CA CYS A 10 -3.10 -13.89 -30.17
C CYS A 10 -3.89 -14.63 -29.07
N THR A 11 -3.85 -15.96 -29.03
CA THR A 11 -4.60 -16.74 -28.02
C THR A 11 -3.98 -16.71 -26.62
N THR A 12 -2.67 -16.46 -26.47
CA THR A 12 -2.03 -16.38 -25.14
C THR A 12 -2.30 -15.06 -24.42
N ALA A 13 -2.65 -14.00 -25.16
CA ALA A 13 -3.01 -12.70 -24.58
C ALA A 13 -4.37 -12.72 -23.86
N LEU A 14 -5.26 -13.67 -24.20
CA LEU A 14 -6.60 -13.78 -23.61
C LEU A 14 -6.61 -14.36 -22.19
N PHE A 15 -5.49 -14.94 -21.73
CA PHE A 15 -5.36 -15.51 -20.39
C PHE A 15 -4.60 -14.60 -19.41
N ALA A 16 -4.27 -13.37 -19.82
CA ALA A 16 -3.80 -12.34 -18.90
C ALA A 16 -4.97 -11.87 -18.04
N HIS A 17 -5.25 -12.61 -16.96
CA HIS A 17 -6.25 -12.22 -15.98
C HIS A 17 -5.72 -11.02 -15.21
N PRO A 18 -6.51 -9.94 -15.03
CA PRO A 18 -6.12 -8.88 -14.11
C PRO A 18 -5.93 -9.51 -12.74
N VAL A 19 -4.73 -9.40 -12.20
CA VAL A 19 -4.43 -9.85 -10.83
C VAL A 19 -5.09 -8.84 -9.90
N SER A 20 -6.35 -9.10 -9.55
CA SER A 20 -7.02 -8.41 -8.46
C SER A 20 -6.47 -8.97 -7.16
N TYR A 21 -5.89 -8.10 -6.35
CA TYR A 21 -5.52 -8.42 -4.98
C TYR A 21 -6.15 -7.39 -4.05
N THR A 22 -6.56 -7.86 -2.89
CA THR A 22 -7.19 -7.04 -1.85
C THR A 22 -6.14 -6.75 -0.80
N ILE A 23 -6.01 -5.47 -0.44
CA ILE A 23 -5.21 -5.04 0.71
C ILE A 23 -6.17 -4.56 1.79
N ASN A 24 -5.98 -5.08 3.00
CA ASN A 24 -6.62 -4.58 4.20
C ASN A 24 -5.54 -3.97 5.11
N LEU A 25 -5.65 -2.67 5.35
CA LEU A 25 -4.74 -1.93 6.22
C LEU A 25 -5.42 -1.67 7.55
N LYS A 26 -4.78 -2.11 8.64
CA LYS A 26 -5.15 -1.74 10.00
C LYS A 26 -4.10 -0.78 10.51
N VAL A 27 -4.53 0.43 10.87
CA VAL A 27 -3.63 1.48 11.33
C VAL A 27 -4.07 1.91 12.71
N ALA A 28 -3.14 1.90 13.67
CA ALA A 28 -3.41 2.24 15.05
C ALA A 28 -2.32 3.17 15.58
N TYR A 29 -2.72 4.17 16.36
CA TYR A 29 -1.80 5.04 17.11
C TYR A 29 -1.75 4.60 18.57
N ASP A 30 -0.54 4.51 19.12
CA ASP A 30 -0.29 4.23 20.54
C ASP A 30 0.15 5.53 21.22
N ASP A 31 -0.73 6.10 22.04
CA ASP A 31 -0.47 7.34 22.79
C ASP A 31 0.67 7.20 23.80
N ALA A 32 0.87 6.02 24.39
CA ALA A 32 1.90 5.80 25.40
C ALA A 32 3.30 5.73 24.79
N ARG A 33 3.40 5.17 23.58
CA ARG A 33 4.67 5.00 22.85
C ARG A 33 4.93 6.08 21.80
N GLN A 34 3.93 6.94 21.54
CA GLN A 34 3.97 7.94 20.47
C GLN A 34 4.41 7.30 19.15
N SER A 35 3.69 6.25 18.76
CA SER A 35 4.01 5.47 17.55
C SER A 35 2.75 5.05 16.82
N VAL A 36 2.81 5.03 15.50
CA VAL A 36 1.79 4.41 14.65
C VAL A 36 2.27 3.03 14.22
N THR A 37 1.40 2.04 14.37
CA THR A 37 1.56 0.72 13.79
C THR A 37 0.68 0.61 12.56
N VAL A 38 1.27 0.19 11.44
CA VAL A 38 0.57 -0.13 10.20
C VAL A 38 0.68 -1.63 10.00
N GLU A 39 -0.44 -2.33 10.06
CA GLU A 39 -0.56 -3.75 9.72
C GLU A 39 -1.23 -3.90 8.37
N CYS A 40 -0.80 -4.89 7.62
CA CYS A 40 -1.23 -5.11 6.26
C CYS A 40 -1.49 -6.58 5.98
N GLU A 41 -2.75 -6.88 5.73
CA GLU A 41 -3.22 -8.18 5.28
C GLU A 41 -3.48 -8.11 3.78
N SER A 42 -2.90 -9.03 3.01
CA SER A 42 -3.04 -9.06 1.56
C SER A 42 -3.21 -10.50 1.08
N ASP A 43 -4.13 -10.72 0.15
CA ASP A 43 -4.30 -12.01 -0.54
C ASP A 43 -3.24 -12.21 -1.65
N SER A 44 -2.45 -11.18 -1.93
CA SER A 44 -1.30 -11.27 -2.83
C SER A 44 -0.20 -12.09 -2.17
N ARG A 45 0.19 -13.19 -2.84
CA ARG A 45 1.38 -14.01 -2.48
C ARG A 45 2.66 -13.18 -2.30
N ASN A 46 2.69 -11.97 -2.85
CA ASN A 46 3.90 -11.19 -3.04
C ASN A 46 3.76 -9.73 -2.56
N LYS A 47 3.21 -9.48 -1.35
CA LYS A 47 3.38 -8.25 -0.53
C LYS A 47 2.11 -7.40 -0.31
N CYS A 48 2.22 -6.55 0.71
CA CYS A 48 1.32 -5.44 1.04
C CYS A 48 1.19 -4.37 -0.07
N GLY A 49 2.03 -4.36 -1.10
CA GLY A 49 2.00 -3.35 -2.17
C GLY A 49 2.31 -1.91 -1.73
N LEU A 50 2.23 -1.60 -0.44
CA LEU A 50 2.49 -0.27 0.12
C LEU A 50 3.98 0.08 0.00
N HIS A 51 4.27 1.25 -0.58
CA HIS A 51 5.63 1.77 -0.76
C HIS A 51 5.96 2.73 0.38
N ASP A 52 5.42 3.95 0.32
CA ASP A 52 5.58 4.97 1.34
C ASP A 52 4.22 5.42 1.87
N PHE A 53 4.22 5.85 3.13
CA PHE A 53 3.10 6.50 3.77
C PHE A 53 3.53 7.76 4.53
N ARG A 54 2.59 8.70 4.63
CA ARG A 54 2.72 9.97 5.33
C ARG A 54 1.64 10.05 6.39
N LEU A 55 2.03 10.37 7.61
CA LEU A 55 1.11 10.64 8.71
C LEU A 55 0.85 12.15 8.75
N ILE A 56 -0.42 12.54 8.75
CA ILE A 56 -0.85 13.94 8.62
C ILE A 56 -1.73 14.32 9.80
N ASN A 57 -1.50 15.50 10.37
CA ASN A 57 -2.31 16.04 11.46
C ASN A 57 -3.64 16.65 10.94
N ALA A 58 -4.49 17.15 11.84
CA ALA A 58 -5.75 17.77 11.48
C ALA A 58 -5.61 19.08 10.68
N HIS A 59 -4.44 19.72 10.73
CA HIS A 59 -4.13 20.96 10.01
C HIS A 59 -3.58 20.71 8.59
N GLY A 60 -3.29 19.45 8.24
CA GLY A 60 -2.70 19.08 6.96
C GLY A 60 -1.17 18.99 6.96
N ASP A 61 -0.51 19.20 8.09
CA ASP A 61 0.95 19.08 8.20
C ASP A 61 1.40 17.63 8.29
N VAL A 62 2.52 17.32 7.65
CA VAL A 62 3.15 16.01 7.71
C VAL A 62 3.87 15.86 9.06
N LEU A 63 3.42 14.91 9.88
CA LEU A 63 4.04 14.54 11.15
C LEU A 63 5.25 13.63 10.94
N THR A 64 5.12 12.66 10.05
CA THR A 64 6.16 11.68 9.73
C THR A 64 5.95 11.12 8.33
N THR A 65 7.04 10.72 7.67
CA THR A 65 7.01 9.93 6.43
C THR A 65 7.85 8.67 6.64
N ALA A 66 7.34 7.52 6.21
CA ALA A 66 8.07 6.25 6.32
C ALA A 66 7.72 5.31 5.17
N SER A 67 8.65 4.39 4.90
CA SER A 67 8.46 3.31 3.94
C SER A 67 7.96 2.06 4.64
N PHE A 68 7.08 1.32 3.97
CA PHE A 68 6.64 0.02 4.47
C PHE A 68 7.66 -1.05 4.08
N PRO A 69 8.17 -1.82 5.05
CA PRO A 69 9.23 -2.77 4.79
C PRO A 69 8.76 -3.89 3.86
N PHE A 70 9.60 -4.21 2.89
CA PHE A 70 9.34 -5.23 1.90
C PHE A 70 9.10 -6.60 2.54
N MET A 71 8.02 -7.28 2.13
CA MET A 71 7.63 -8.61 2.63
C MET A 71 7.43 -8.69 4.15
N LYS A 72 7.01 -7.59 4.77
CA LYS A 72 6.52 -7.59 6.15
C LYS A 72 5.01 -7.47 6.17
N GLU A 73 4.43 -7.91 7.28
CA GLU A 73 2.99 -7.78 7.56
C GLU A 73 2.71 -6.53 8.38
N SER A 74 3.72 -5.96 9.03
CA SER A 74 3.57 -4.74 9.83
C SER A 74 4.84 -3.90 9.90
N THR A 75 4.65 -2.63 10.26
CA THR A 75 5.71 -1.70 10.63
C THR A 75 5.23 -0.77 11.73
N SER A 76 6.15 -0.27 12.55
CA SER A 76 5.87 0.72 13.57
C SER A 76 6.81 1.90 13.41
N VAL A 77 6.27 3.11 13.49
CA VAL A 77 7.01 4.34 13.25
C VAL A 77 6.68 5.35 14.34
N SER A 78 7.71 6.02 14.86
CA SER A 78 7.51 7.10 15.83
C SER A 78 6.74 8.25 15.18
N CYS A 79 5.72 8.73 15.89
CA CYS A 79 4.87 9.82 15.48
C CYS A 79 4.58 10.70 16.71
N PRO A 80 4.99 11.98 16.72
CA PRO A 80 4.97 12.81 17.93
C PRO A 80 3.57 13.10 18.47
N SER A 81 2.54 12.99 17.63
CA SER A 81 1.16 13.22 17.99
C SER A 81 0.23 12.31 17.19
N LYS A 82 -1.01 12.13 17.68
CA LYS A 82 -2.04 11.33 16.98
C LYS A 82 -2.30 11.96 15.60
N PRO A 83 -2.06 11.23 14.50
CA PRO A 83 -2.41 11.71 13.16
C PRO A 83 -3.93 11.73 12.98
N ALA A 84 -4.41 12.64 12.14
CA ALA A 84 -5.80 12.64 11.67
C ALA A 84 -6.00 11.68 10.50
N LYS A 85 -4.99 11.57 9.62
CA LYS A 85 -5.01 10.64 8.50
C LYS A 85 -3.62 10.14 8.10
N MET A 86 -3.59 8.99 7.44
CA MET A 86 -2.43 8.47 6.74
C MET A 86 -2.69 8.54 5.24
N ILE A 87 -1.76 9.11 4.48
CA ILE A 87 -1.76 9.04 3.01
C ILE A 87 -0.71 8.02 2.58
N PHE A 88 -1.04 7.11 1.66
CA PHE A 88 -0.10 6.10 1.17
C PHE A 88 -0.17 5.86 -0.33
N TYR A 89 0.90 5.25 -0.85
CA TYR A 89 1.05 4.91 -2.26
C TYR A 89 1.41 3.44 -2.42
N LEU A 90 0.85 2.79 -3.45
CA LEU A 90 1.14 1.38 -3.77
C LEU A 90 2.36 1.21 -4.70
N ARG A 91 2.93 2.30 -5.19
CA ARG A 91 4.05 2.32 -6.14
C ARG A 91 4.93 3.52 -5.88
N GLN A 92 6.20 3.41 -6.29
CA GLN A 92 7.18 4.49 -6.22
C GLN A 92 6.75 5.73 -7.03
N ILE A 93 6.18 5.49 -8.22
CA ILE A 93 5.52 6.54 -9.01
C ILE A 93 4.02 6.39 -8.74
N PRO A 94 3.41 7.30 -7.98
CA PRO A 94 2.03 7.15 -7.56
C PRO A 94 1.07 7.41 -8.72
N GLU A 95 0.33 6.38 -9.13
CA GLU A 95 -0.80 6.51 -10.05
C GLU A 95 -2.06 6.99 -9.29
N HIS A 96 -2.19 6.57 -8.03
CA HIS A 96 -3.30 6.89 -7.15
C HIS A 96 -2.80 7.22 -5.74
N THR A 97 -3.54 8.10 -5.07
CA THR A 97 -3.33 8.44 -3.65
C THR A 97 -4.45 7.80 -2.85
N TYR A 98 -4.08 7.07 -1.80
CA TYR A 98 -5.02 6.43 -0.89
C TYR A 98 -4.90 7.06 0.49
N GLU A 99 -5.99 7.08 1.25
CA GLU A 99 -6.00 7.59 2.60
C GLU A 99 -6.72 6.67 3.59
N VAL A 100 -6.23 6.67 4.84
CA VAL A 100 -6.86 6.05 6.00
C VAL A 100 -7.10 7.15 7.03
N ILE A 101 -8.33 7.29 7.50
CA ILE A 101 -8.70 8.25 8.54
C ILE A 101 -8.58 7.56 9.89
N PHE A 102 -7.98 8.24 10.87
CA PHE A 102 -7.92 7.75 12.24
C PHE A 102 -9.16 8.24 12.98
N ASP A 103 -10.00 7.31 13.44
CA ASP A 103 -11.09 7.59 14.38
C ASP A 103 -10.56 7.87 15.80
#